data_AF-A0AAV7DL65-F1
#
_entry.id   AF-A0AAV7DL65-F1
#
_cell.length_a   1.000
_cell.length_b   1.000
_cell.length_c   1.000
_cell.angle_alpha   90.00
_cell.angle_beta   90.00
_cell.angle_gamma   90.00
#
_symmetry.space_group_name_H-M   'P 1'
#
loop_
_entity.id
_entity.type
_entity.pdbx_description
1 polymer ?
#
loop_
_entity_poly.entity_id
_entity_poly.type
_entity_poly.pdbx_seq_one_letter_code
_entity_poly.pdbx_strand_id
1 'polypeptide(L)'
;MAGYLGTYGEPSDITRQQERHYHLLSELQNLVKDLPSSFQQRLSYTTLSDLALALIDGTVFEIVQGLLEIQHLTEKNLYNQRVKLHAEHRGLKQELLKKHKEALQSCKAHNLPVLRSTQQKEIEALEQRIREEQRMMDEKIVLELDQKVIDQQSTLEKAGVSGFYGTTNPQ
;
A
#
# COMPACT_ATOMS: atom_id res chain seq x y z
N MET A 1 41.35 24.99 -25.26
CA MET A 1 41.95 24.07 -24.26
C MET A 1 40.91 23.80 -23.20
N ALA A 2 40.30 22.62 -23.25
CA ALA A 2 39.27 22.20 -22.31
C ALA A 2 39.93 21.78 -20.99
N GLY A 3 39.62 22.48 -19.90
CA GLY A 3 39.99 22.09 -18.55
C GLY A 3 39.03 21.02 -18.05
N TYR A 4 39.53 19.79 -17.96
CA TYR A 4 38.90 18.69 -17.22
C TYR A 4 38.87 19.07 -15.73
N LEU A 5 37.70 19.46 -15.21
CA LEU A 5 37.45 19.48 -13.76
C LEU A 5 37.11 18.05 -13.34
N GLY A 6 38.14 17.31 -12.93
CA GLY A 6 38.00 16.03 -12.26
C GLY A 6 37.40 16.22 -10.87
N THR A 7 36.27 15.57 -10.65
CA THR A 7 35.63 15.35 -9.36
C THR A 7 36.54 14.45 -8.50
N TYR A 8 37.46 15.04 -7.74
CA TYR A 8 38.19 14.34 -6.69
C TYR A 8 37.58 14.75 -5.34
N GLY A 9 36.91 13.82 -4.67
CA GLY A 9 36.49 14.01 -3.28
C GLY A 9 37.70 14.28 -2.40
N GLU A 10 37.59 15.22 -1.47
CA GLU A 10 38.69 15.59 -0.58
C GLU A 10 39.14 14.38 0.26
N PRO A 11 40.46 14.20 0.51
CA PRO A 11 40.99 13.09 1.30
C PRO A 11 40.31 12.92 2.67
N SER A 12 39.86 14.02 3.28
CA SER A 12 39.12 14.03 4.54
C SER A 12 37.75 13.34 4.47
N ASP A 13 37.07 13.42 3.32
CA ASP A 13 35.75 12.80 3.14
C ASP A 13 35.88 11.28 2.99
N ILE A 14 36.93 10.82 2.31
CA ILE A 14 37.22 9.39 2.15
C ILE A 14 37.56 8.76 3.52
N THR A 15 38.40 9.41 4.32
CA THR A 15 38.75 8.94 5.68
C THR A 15 37.52 8.89 6.58
N ARG A 16 36.69 9.92 6.55
CA ARG A 16 35.44 9.97 7.34
C ARG A 16 34.43 8.90 6.92
N GLN A 17 34.34 8.61 5.63
CA GLN A 17 33.48 7.54 5.11
C GLN A 17 33.98 6.15 5.51
N GLN A 18 35.30 5.93 5.48
CA GLN A 18 35.91 4.69 5.97
C GLN A 18 35.70 4.51 7.47
N GLU A 19 35.90 5.54 8.29
CA GLU A 19 35.64 5.48 9.74
C GLU A 19 34.19 5.10 10.04
N ARG A 20 33.24 5.72 9.31
CA ARG A 20 31.81 5.37 9.41
C ARG A 20 31.53 3.93 9.01
N HIS A 21 32.15 3.45 7.93
CA HIS A 21 32.00 2.08 7.45
C HIS A 21 32.49 1.07 8.50
N TYR A 22 33.70 1.26 9.04
CA TYR A 22 34.23 0.39 10.08
C TYR A 22 33.38 0.40 11.35
N HIS A 23 32.91 1.58 11.76
CA HIS A 23 32.02 1.70 12.91
C HIS A 23 30.73 0.90 12.70
N LEU A 24 30.01 1.13 11.59
CA LEU A 24 28.76 0.42 11.28
C LEU A 24 28.97 -1.09 11.11
N LEU A 25 30.06 -1.50 10.46
CA LEU A 25 30.37 -2.92 10.30
C LEU A 25 30.62 -3.59 11.65
N SER A 26 31.31 -2.94 12.58
CA SER A 26 31.52 -3.46 13.94
C SER A 26 30.19 -3.59 14.69
N GLU A 27 29.30 -2.61 14.58
CA GLU A 27 27.96 -2.68 15.19
C GLU A 27 27.13 -3.83 14.59
N LEU A 28 27.11 -3.95 13.26
CA LEU A 28 26.43 -5.05 12.56
C LEU A 28 26.97 -6.42 12.99
N GLN A 29 28.29 -6.58 13.11
CA GLN A 29 28.90 -7.82 13.58
C GLN A 29 28.54 -8.14 15.04
N ASN A 30 28.40 -7.13 15.90
CA ASN A 30 27.96 -7.33 17.27
C ASN A 30 26.50 -7.80 17.31
N LEU A 31 25.61 -7.19 16.53
CA LEU A 31 24.21 -7.61 16.42
C LEU A 31 24.07 -9.05 15.92
N VAL A 32 24.92 -9.48 14.98
CA VAL A 32 24.88 -10.86 14.46
C VAL A 32 25.25 -11.89 15.52
N LYS A 33 26.14 -11.57 16.47
CA LYS A 33 26.55 -12.51 17.54
C LYS A 33 25.38 -12.93 18.44
N ASP A 34 24.37 -12.08 18.56
CA ASP A 34 23.18 -12.33 19.38
C ASP A 34 22.14 -13.22 18.66
N LEU A 35 22.33 -13.50 17.37
CA LEU A 35 21.43 -14.33 16.58
C LEU A 35 21.73 -15.84 16.74
N PRO A 36 20.76 -16.74 16.54
CA PRO A 36 21.03 -18.18 16.46
C PRO A 36 22.00 -18.52 15.33
N SER A 37 22.80 -19.58 15.51
CA SER A 37 23.88 -19.97 14.59
C SER A 37 23.43 -20.21 13.14
N SER A 38 22.19 -20.69 12.94
CA SER A 38 21.59 -20.87 11.61
C SER A 38 21.44 -19.56 10.83
N PHE A 39 21.20 -18.44 11.51
CA PHE A 39 21.11 -17.12 10.90
C PHE A 39 22.47 -16.46 10.73
N GLN A 40 23.38 -16.66 11.69
CA GLN A 40 24.75 -16.15 11.60
C GLN A 40 25.47 -16.65 10.34
N GLN A 41 25.30 -17.93 9.99
CA GLN A 41 25.92 -18.53 8.81
C GLN A 41 25.43 -17.92 7.48
N ARG A 42 24.25 -17.30 7.45
CA ARG A 42 23.69 -16.64 6.27
C ARG A 42 24.19 -15.20 6.11
N LEU A 43 24.81 -14.63 7.13
CA LEU A 43 25.28 -13.25 7.17
C LEU A 43 26.81 -13.21 7.11
N SER A 44 27.35 -13.40 5.91
CA SER A 44 28.80 -13.36 5.69
C SER A 44 29.34 -11.95 5.93
N TYR A 45 30.66 -11.85 6.17
CA TYR A 45 31.35 -10.56 6.27
C TYR A 45 31.08 -9.65 5.07
N THR A 46 31.03 -10.22 3.86
CA THR A 46 30.76 -9.46 2.63
C THR A 46 29.36 -8.85 2.67
N THR A 47 28.34 -9.63 3.05
CA THR A 47 26.96 -9.13 3.20
C THR A 47 26.86 -8.02 4.24
N LEU A 48 27.56 -8.15 5.38
CA LEU A 48 27.57 -7.10 6.41
C LEU A 48 28.30 -5.83 5.95
N SER A 49 29.37 -5.98 5.17
CA SER A 49 30.10 -4.85 4.58
C SER A 49 29.25 -4.12 3.54
N ASP A 50 28.53 -4.85 2.68
CA ASP A 50 27.62 -4.28 1.68
C ASP A 50 26.45 -3.56 2.36
N LEU A 51 25.91 -4.14 3.44
CA LEU A 51 24.86 -3.52 4.23
C LEU A 51 25.35 -2.21 4.88
N ALA A 52 26.56 -2.18 5.45
CA ALA A 52 27.13 -0.96 6.01
C ALA A 52 27.29 0.15 4.95
N LEU A 53 27.68 -0.20 3.73
CA LEU A 53 27.76 0.75 2.61
C LEU A 53 26.37 1.26 2.21
N ALA A 54 25.37 0.39 2.12
CA ALA A 54 23.99 0.78 1.81
C ALA A 54 23.38 1.71 2.89
N LEU A 55 23.72 1.48 4.16
CA LEU A 55 23.31 2.35 5.28
C LEU A 55 23.95 3.75 5.19
N ILE A 56 25.20 3.84 4.73
CA ILE A 56 25.91 5.11 4.55
C ILE A 56 25.36 5.89 3.36
N ASP A 57 25.11 5.19 2.25
CA ASP A 57 24.56 5.77 1.02
C ASP A 57 23.15 6.34 1.26
N GLY A 58 22.33 5.61 2.01
CA GLY A 58 21.04 6.12 2.49
C GLY A 58 19.93 6.18 1.46
N THR A 59 20.21 5.93 0.17
CA THR A 59 19.21 5.91 -0.91
C THR A 59 18.06 4.95 -0.62
N VAL A 60 18.34 3.81 0.03
CA VAL A 60 17.31 2.83 0.42
C VAL A 60 16.26 3.46 1.35
N PHE A 61 16.66 4.35 2.26
CA PHE A 61 15.72 5.03 3.15
C PHE A 61 14.84 6.02 2.38
N GLU A 62 15.40 6.74 1.42
CA GLU A 62 14.63 7.65 0.55
C GLU A 62 13.63 6.88 -0.31
N ILE A 63 14.03 5.73 -0.86
CA ILE A 63 13.15 4.84 -1.62
C ILE A 63 12.01 4.33 -0.74
N VAL A 64 12.32 3.82 0.46
CA VAL A 64 11.29 3.33 1.41
C VAL A 64 10.33 4.45 1.79
N GLN A 65 10.84 5.66 2.04
CA GLN A 65 10.02 6.83 2.35
C GLN A 65 9.09 7.18 1.19
N GLY A 66 9.58 7.19 -0.06
CA GLY A 66 8.76 7.43 -1.24
C GLY A 66 7.71 6.34 -1.45
N LEU A 67 8.06 5.07 -1.25
CA LEU A 67 7.10 3.95 -1.32
C LEU A 67 6.01 4.05 -0.25
N LEU A 68 6.35 4.50 0.95
CA LEU A 68 5.40 4.72 2.04
C LEU A 68 4.43 5.86 1.72
N GLU A 69 4.91 6.95 1.14
CA GLU A 69 4.06 8.07 0.71
C GLU A 69 3.08 7.65 -0.40
N ILE A 70 3.56 6.90 -1.39
CA ILE A 70 2.72 6.33 -2.45
C ILE A 70 1.66 5.39 -1.87
N GLN A 71 2.04 4.56 -0.88
CA GLN A 71 1.12 3.67 -0.20
C GLN A 71 0.02 4.46 0.51
N HIS A 72 0.37 5.42 1.37
CA HIS A 72 -0.59 6.24 2.09
C HIS A 72 -1.54 6.99 1.15
N LEU A 73 -1.03 7.54 0.04
CA LEU A 73 -1.86 8.21 -0.95
C LEU A 73 -2.84 7.24 -1.62
N THR A 74 -2.38 6.04 -1.97
CA THR A 74 -3.21 4.99 -2.57
C THR A 74 -4.30 4.54 -1.62
N GLU A 75 -3.96 4.20 -0.38
CA GLU A 75 -4.91 3.78 0.66
C GLU A 75 -5.96 4.86 0.92
N LYS A 76 -5.53 6.13 1.05
CA LYS A 76 -6.44 7.26 1.24
C LYS A 76 -7.40 7.41 0.06
N ASN A 77 -6.92 7.24 -1.17
CA ASN A 77 -7.75 7.31 -2.36
C ASN A 77 -8.78 6.18 -2.41
N LEU A 78 -8.37 4.94 -2.13
CA LEU A 78 -9.26 3.77 -2.07
C LEU A 78 -10.32 3.93 -0.98
N TYR A 79 -9.93 4.37 0.20
CA TYR A 79 -10.85 4.68 1.29
C TYR A 79 -11.88 5.74 0.88
N ASN A 80 -11.43 6.84 0.27
CA ASN A 80 -12.33 7.91 -0.18
C ASN A 80 -13.31 7.42 -1.27
N GLN A 81 -12.85 6.58 -2.20
CA GLN A 81 -13.73 5.94 -3.19
C GLN A 81 -14.81 5.10 -2.49
N ARG A 82 -14.44 4.31 -1.49
CA ARG A 82 -15.37 3.50 -0.70
C ARG A 82 -16.40 4.34 0.04
N VAL A 83 -15.96 5.40 0.71
CA VAL A 83 -16.85 6.34 1.39
C VAL A 83 -17.81 7.01 0.42
N LYS A 84 -17.34 7.39 -0.77
CA LYS A 84 -18.16 7.99 -1.82
C LYS A 84 -19.25 7.02 -2.29
N LEU A 85 -18.92 5.76 -2.58
CA LEU A 85 -19.91 4.76 -2.97
C LEU A 85 -20.99 4.57 -1.89
N HIS A 86 -20.58 4.49 -0.62
CA HIS A 86 -21.55 4.42 0.49
C HIS A 86 -22.45 5.65 0.57
N ALA A 87 -21.93 6.84 0.30
CA ALA A 87 -22.74 8.05 0.26
C ALA A 87 -23.77 8.02 -0.90
N GLU A 88 -23.36 7.57 -2.08
CA GLU A 88 -24.24 7.37 -3.24
C GLU A 88 -25.35 6.36 -2.92
N HIS A 89 -25.01 5.22 -2.31
CA HIS A 89 -25.98 4.21 -1.87
C HIS A 89 -27.00 4.75 -0.86
N ARG A 90 -26.56 5.58 0.10
CA ARG A 90 -27.47 6.27 1.02
C ARG A 90 -28.41 7.22 0.27
N GLY A 91 -27.89 7.97 -0.70
CA GLY A 91 -28.68 8.86 -1.55
C GLY A 91 -29.75 8.11 -2.35
N LEU A 92 -29.38 7.01 -3.00
CA LEU A 92 -30.31 6.16 -3.76
C LEU A 92 -31.44 5.60 -2.89
N LYS A 93 -31.13 5.13 -1.69
CA LYS A 93 -32.15 4.66 -0.74
C LYS A 93 -33.11 5.77 -0.33
N GLN A 94 -32.59 6.96 -0.04
CA GLN A 94 -33.43 8.11 0.31
C GLN A 94 -34.33 8.54 -0.84
N GLU A 95 -33.81 8.57 -2.06
CA GLU A 95 -34.58 8.93 -3.26
C GLU A 95 -35.69 7.90 -3.54
N LEU A 96 -35.39 6.60 -3.42
CA LEU A 96 -36.38 5.54 -3.59
C LEU A 96 -37.52 5.67 -2.56
N LEU A 97 -37.17 5.83 -1.28
CA LEU A 97 -38.16 6.00 -0.21
C LEU A 97 -39.02 7.25 -0.41
N LYS A 98 -38.43 8.34 -0.92
CA LYS A 98 -39.17 9.56 -1.27
C LYS A 98 -40.18 9.28 -2.39
N LYS A 99 -39.76 8.64 -3.48
CA LYS A 99 -40.66 8.24 -4.59
C LYS A 99 -41.78 7.32 -4.11
N HIS A 100 -41.47 6.36 -3.23
CA HIS A 100 -42.46 5.46 -2.65
C HIS A 100 -43.50 6.19 -1.82
N LYS A 101 -43.07 7.17 -1.02
CA LYS A 101 -43.97 8.02 -0.22
C LYS A 101 -44.90 8.86 -1.11
N GLU A 102 -44.37 9.47 -2.16
CA GLU A 102 -45.16 10.27 -3.13
C GLU A 102 -46.17 9.41 -3.90
N ALA A 103 -45.77 8.20 -4.30
CA ALA A 103 -46.67 7.24 -4.96
C ALA A 103 -47.81 6.79 -4.03
N LEU A 104 -47.55 6.59 -2.73
CA LEU A 104 -48.57 6.23 -1.75
C LEU A 104 -49.60 7.35 -1.55
N GLN A 105 -49.18 8.62 -1.61
CA GLN A 105 -50.08 9.77 -1.44
C GLN A 105 -51.06 9.95 -2.61
N SER A 106 -50.68 9.51 -3.80
CA SER A 106 -51.48 9.63 -5.03
C SER A 106 -52.26 8.35 -5.39
N CYS A 107 -52.05 7.26 -4.66
CA CYS A 107 -52.61 5.95 -4.98
C CYS A 107 -54.07 5.78 -4.53
N LYS A 108 -54.91 5.17 -5.37
CA LYS A 108 -56.28 4.78 -5.01
C LYS A 108 -56.27 3.51 -4.15
N ALA A 109 -57.21 3.38 -3.22
CA ALA A 109 -57.26 2.30 -2.23
C ALA A 109 -57.15 0.87 -2.81
N HIS A 110 -57.80 0.60 -3.96
CA HIS A 110 -57.78 -0.72 -4.60
C HIS A 110 -56.41 -1.08 -5.22
N ASN A 111 -55.55 -0.10 -5.52
CA ASN A 111 -54.22 -0.32 -6.09
C ASN A 111 -53.12 -0.43 -5.04
N LEU A 112 -53.42 -0.13 -3.77
CA LEU A 112 -52.44 -0.16 -2.68
C LEU A 112 -51.73 -1.52 -2.51
N PRO A 113 -52.40 -2.68 -2.59
CA PRO A 113 -51.72 -3.97 -2.44
C PRO A 113 -50.68 -4.22 -3.53
N VAL A 114 -51.04 -3.90 -4.78
CA VAL A 114 -50.14 -4.05 -5.94
C VAL A 114 -48.98 -3.08 -5.81
N LEU A 115 -49.25 -1.81 -5.48
CA LEU A 115 -48.21 -0.81 -5.28
C LEU A 115 -47.21 -1.23 -4.19
N ARG A 116 -47.69 -1.70 -3.02
CA ARG A 116 -46.81 -2.18 -1.94
C ARG A 116 -45.96 -3.36 -2.37
N SER A 117 -46.52 -4.30 -3.13
CA SER A 117 -45.78 -5.44 -3.68
C SER A 117 -44.65 -4.97 -4.62
N THR A 118 -44.93 -4.00 -5.50
CA THR A 118 -43.92 -3.39 -6.38
C THR A 118 -42.84 -2.67 -5.58
N GLN A 119 -43.22 -1.84 -4.60
CA GLN A 119 -42.27 -1.12 -3.75
C GLN A 119 -41.34 -2.06 -2.99
N GLN A 120 -41.86 -3.16 -2.46
CA GLN A 120 -41.07 -4.18 -1.77
C GLN A 120 -40.02 -4.80 -2.71
N LYS A 121 -40.43 -5.18 -3.93
CA LYS A 121 -39.50 -5.72 -4.94
C LYS A 121 -38.42 -4.70 -5.34
N GLU A 122 -38.77 -3.42 -5.45
CA GLU A 122 -37.80 -2.36 -5.76
C GLU A 122 -36.77 -2.18 -4.64
N ILE A 123 -37.18 -2.26 -3.36
CA ILE A 123 -36.27 -2.21 -2.22
C ILE A 123 -35.33 -3.41 -2.26
N GLU A 124 -35.86 -4.62 -2.43
CA GLU A 124 -35.06 -5.85 -2.50
C GLU A 124 -34.04 -5.81 -3.65
N ALA A 125 -34.47 -5.36 -4.84
CA ALA A 125 -33.59 -5.20 -5.99
C ALA A 125 -32.49 -4.15 -5.75
N LEU A 126 -32.84 -3.02 -5.12
CA LEU A 126 -31.86 -1.98 -4.78
C LEU A 126 -30.84 -2.50 -3.74
N GLU A 127 -31.30 -3.21 -2.71
CA GLU A 127 -30.42 -3.77 -1.70
C GLU A 127 -29.48 -4.84 -2.27
N GLN A 128 -29.99 -5.69 -3.16
CA GLN A 128 -29.20 -6.68 -3.87
C GLN A 128 -28.08 -6.01 -4.67
N ARG A 129 -28.44 -4.99 -5.47
CA ARG A 129 -27.48 -4.21 -6.26
C ARG A 129 -26.43 -3.52 -5.37
N ILE A 130 -26.84 -2.91 -4.27
CA ILE A 130 -25.93 -2.25 -3.32
C ILE A 130 -24.93 -3.24 -2.73
N ARG A 131 -25.39 -4.45 -2.35
CA ARG A 131 -24.51 -5.50 -1.83
C ARG A 131 -23.49 -5.95 -2.87
N GLU A 132 -23.91 -6.12 -4.11
CA GLU A 132 -23.03 -6.53 -5.22
C GLU A 132 -22.00 -5.45 -5.54
N GLU A 133 -22.41 -4.19 -5.64
CA GLU A 133 -21.49 -3.06 -5.87
C GLU A 133 -20.47 -2.90 -4.73
N GLN A 134 -20.90 -3.07 -3.47
CA GLN A 134 -19.98 -3.06 -2.32
C GLN A 134 -18.98 -4.21 -2.38
N ARG A 135 -19.44 -5.43 -2.70
CA ARG A 135 -18.56 -6.59 -2.81
C ARG A 135 -17.51 -6.40 -3.90
N MET A 136 -17.93 -5.96 -5.09
CA MET A 136 -17.01 -5.72 -6.22
C MET A 136 -15.97 -4.65 -5.89
N MET A 137 -16.37 -3.58 -5.19
CA MET A 137 -15.43 -2.55 -4.78
C MET A 137 -14.46 -3.04 -3.71
N ASP A 138 -14.92 -3.79 -2.73
CA ASP A 138 -14.05 -4.35 -1.67
C ASP A 138 -13.06 -5.36 -2.26
N GLU A 139 -13.50 -6.24 -3.18
CA GLU A 139 -12.63 -7.14 -3.96
C GLU A 139 -11.57 -6.33 -4.74
N LYS A 140 -11.98 -5.27 -5.43
CA LYS A 140 -11.07 -4.39 -6.17
C LYS A 140 -10.03 -3.72 -5.25
N ILE A 141 -10.44 -3.23 -4.07
CA ILE A 141 -9.54 -2.61 -3.11
C ILE A 141 -8.44 -3.59 -2.68
N VAL A 142 -8.81 -4.83 -2.34
CA VAL A 142 -7.84 -5.86 -1.95
C VAL A 142 -6.84 -6.13 -3.08
N LEU A 143 -7.33 -6.31 -4.31
CA LEU A 143 -6.46 -6.54 -5.47
C LEU A 143 -5.49 -5.38 -5.74
N GLU A 144 -5.95 -4.14 -5.58
CA GLU A 144 -5.06 -2.98 -5.73
C GLU A 144 -4.00 -2.92 -4.63
N LEU A 145 -4.34 -3.27 -3.39
CA LEU A 145 -3.38 -3.34 -2.29
C LEU A 145 -2.35 -4.46 -2.49
N ASP A 146 -2.78 -5.64 -2.93
CA ASP A 146 -1.88 -6.76 -3.24
C ASP A 146 -0.90 -6.38 -4.36
N GLN A 147 -1.40 -5.70 -5.41
CA GLN A 147 -0.54 -5.20 -6.47
C GLN A 147 0.48 -4.18 -5.95
N LYS A 148 0.10 -3.31 -4.99
CA LYS A 148 1.04 -2.37 -4.38
C LYS A 148 2.15 -3.07 -3.60
N VAL A 149 1.82 -4.15 -2.89
CA VAL A 149 2.84 -4.96 -2.20
C VAL A 149 3.83 -5.56 -3.21
N ILE A 150 3.34 -6.07 -4.33
CA ILE A 150 4.20 -6.61 -5.41
C ILE A 150 5.11 -5.51 -5.99
N ASP A 151 4.55 -4.34 -6.29
CA ASP A 151 5.29 -3.21 -6.85
C ASP A 151 6.39 -2.72 -5.90
N GLN A 152 6.08 -2.63 -4.60
CA GLN A 152 7.02 -2.24 -3.55
C GLN A 152 8.17 -3.26 -3.44
N GLN A 153 7.85 -4.55 -3.39
CA GLN A 153 8.87 -5.61 -3.36
C GLN A 153 9.77 -5.55 -4.60
N SER A 154 9.20 -5.42 -5.80
CA SER A 154 10.00 -5.30 -7.03
C SER A 154 10.90 -4.06 -7.02
N THR A 155 10.43 -2.95 -6.45
CA THR A 155 11.21 -1.73 -6.34
C THR A 155 12.40 -1.91 -5.40
N LEU A 156 12.18 -2.52 -4.23
CA LEU A 156 13.24 -2.79 -3.25
C LEU A 156 14.27 -3.81 -3.75
N GLU A 157 13.84 -4.82 -4.49
CA GLU A 157 14.74 -5.78 -5.14
C GLU A 157 15.63 -5.09 -6.18
N LYS A 158 15.05 -4.23 -7.03
CA LYS A 158 15.80 -3.45 -8.04
C LYS A 158 16.72 -2.40 -7.43
N ALA A 159 16.38 -1.87 -6.26
CA ALA A 159 17.24 -0.97 -5.50
C ALA A 159 18.50 -1.66 -4.96
N GLY A 160 18.60 -2.99 -5.07
CA GLY A 160 19.80 -3.74 -4.69
C GLY A 160 19.97 -3.88 -3.19
N VAL A 161 18.87 -3.84 -2.41
CA VAL A 161 18.91 -4.07 -0.97
C VAL A 161 19.49 -5.46 -0.69
N SER A 162 20.66 -5.53 -0.07
CA SER A 162 21.39 -6.79 0.13
C SER A 162 20.53 -7.82 0.87
N GLY A 163 20.36 -8.99 0.25
CA GLY A 163 19.58 -10.09 0.84
C GLY A 163 18.06 -9.95 0.72
N PHE A 164 17.55 -8.87 0.12
CA PHE A 164 16.14 -8.73 -0.20
C PHE A 164 15.80 -9.55 -1.47
N TYR A 165 14.69 -10.28 -1.42
CA TYR A 165 14.12 -10.97 -2.58
C TYR A 165 12.60 -10.92 -2.48
N GLY A 166 11.92 -10.81 -3.62
CA GLY A 166 10.46 -10.84 -3.65
C GLY A 166 9.93 -12.18 -3.14
N THR A 167 8.90 -12.15 -2.31
CA THR A 167 8.22 -13.34 -1.79
C THR A 167 6.70 -13.20 -1.90
N THR A 168 6.06 -14.32 -2.21
CA THR A 168 4.61 -14.50 -2.15
C THR A 168 4.21 -15.46 -1.02
N ASN A 169 5.18 -15.93 -0.23
CA ASN A 169 4.93 -16.82 0.90
C ASN A 169 4.33 -16.03 2.06
N PRO A 170 3.10 -16.35 2.51
CA PRO A 170 2.48 -15.68 3.66
C PRO A 170 3.01 -16.19 5.01
N GLN A 171 3.93 -17.16 5.04
CA GLN A 171 4.50 -17.77 6.25
C GLN A 171 5.84 -17.18 6.66
#